data_AF-A0A1G7FCD2-F1
#
_entry.id   AF-A0A1G7FCD2-F1
#
_cell.length_a   1.000
_cell.length_b   1.000
_cell.length_c   1.000
_cell.angle_alpha   90.00
_cell.angle_beta   90.00
_cell.angle_gamma   90.00
#
_symmetry.space_group_name_H-M   'P 1'
#
loop_
_entity.id
_entity.type
_entity.pdbx_description
1 polymer ?
#
loop_
_entity_poly.entity_id
_entity_poly.type
_entity_poly.pdbx_seq_one_letter_code
_entity_poly.pdbx_strand_id
1 'polypeptide(L)'
;MPRKTMNWKVQQFGPEGALSKEQQSKLGLDHDIDVGELAHLSQTLAFALSPRTVTTRISTVIRQMNKGPEELELALQDLRRAERYLLKGSIRLSRLRIAYPALEKQVSDPNLLYRGKLYDALATVELLNTLLARSAGKFGVSALDEPDKRRVRDERRSVVLRQIFDFWDQIGRPVTISSDGSSSERSGPLVKFVNSVVRYSTDPQGTLNGETIWSEIKDWRIMQNLHEMATVAISK
;
A
#
# COMPACT_ATOMS: atom_id res chain seq x y z
N MET A 1 14.15 25.97 -13.99
CA MET A 1 12.74 26.14 -14.40
C MET A 1 11.85 25.38 -13.42
N PRO A 2 10.75 25.96 -12.92
CA PRO A 2 9.81 25.22 -12.07
C PRO A 2 9.27 24.02 -12.86
N ARG A 3 9.34 22.81 -12.28
CA ARG A 3 8.72 21.62 -12.88
C ARG A 3 7.23 21.92 -12.99
N LYS A 4 6.72 22.01 -14.22
CA LYS A 4 5.28 22.16 -14.49
C LYS A 4 4.61 20.91 -13.91
N THR A 5 3.99 21.04 -12.75
CA THR A 5 3.26 19.94 -12.11
C THR A 5 1.99 19.72 -12.92
N MET A 6 1.91 18.54 -13.51
CA MET A 6 0.75 18.07 -14.23
C MET A 6 -0.34 17.69 -13.21
N ASN A 7 -1.48 18.37 -13.27
CA ASN A 7 -2.58 18.10 -12.34
C ASN A 7 -3.64 17.23 -13.02
N TRP A 8 -4.05 16.15 -12.34
CA TRP A 8 -5.14 15.29 -12.78
C TRP A 8 -6.49 16.00 -12.61
N LYS A 9 -7.43 15.77 -13.54
CA LYS A 9 -8.81 16.23 -13.42
C LYS A 9 -9.56 15.37 -12.41
N VAL A 10 -9.40 15.69 -11.15
CA VAL A 10 -9.98 14.97 -10.03
C VAL A 10 -11.39 15.48 -9.76
N GLN A 11 -12.39 14.69 -10.13
CA GLN A 11 -13.79 15.05 -9.92
C GLN A 11 -14.67 13.80 -9.88
N GLN A 12 -15.92 13.96 -9.42
CA GLN A 12 -16.91 12.89 -9.52
C GLN A 12 -17.47 12.87 -10.94
N PHE A 13 -17.16 11.82 -11.69
CA PHE A 13 -17.66 11.61 -13.04
C PHE A 13 -19.01 10.89 -13.02
N GLY A 14 -19.84 11.14 -14.03
CA GLY A 14 -21.11 10.45 -14.24
C GLY A 14 -20.94 9.04 -14.82
N PRO A 15 -22.06 8.35 -15.15
CA PRO A 15 -22.02 6.99 -15.71
C PRO A 15 -21.31 6.90 -17.07
N GLU A 16 -21.19 8.02 -17.78
CA GLU A 16 -20.48 8.14 -19.06
C GLU A 16 -18.95 8.00 -18.93
N GLY A 17 -18.41 8.09 -17.70
CA GLY A 17 -16.99 7.97 -17.40
C GLY A 17 -16.19 9.27 -17.51
N ALA A 18 -14.86 9.15 -17.58
CA ALA A 18 -13.91 10.28 -17.55
C ALA A 18 -13.72 10.98 -18.90
N LEU A 19 -14.00 10.30 -20.00
CA LEU A 19 -13.84 10.77 -21.37
C LEU A 19 -15.20 11.06 -21.98
N SER A 20 -15.36 12.22 -22.64
CA SER A 20 -16.62 12.54 -23.36
C SER A 20 -16.77 11.67 -24.61
N LYS A 21 -17.99 11.56 -25.17
CA LYS A 21 -18.24 10.79 -26.40
C LYS A 21 -17.42 11.27 -27.59
N GLU A 22 -17.19 12.58 -27.69
CA GLU A 22 -16.35 13.19 -28.72
C GLU A 22 -14.87 12.81 -28.53
N GLN A 23 -14.39 12.77 -27.28
CA GLN A 23 -13.03 12.34 -26.96
C GLN A 23 -12.82 10.85 -27.25
N GLN A 24 -13.81 10.01 -26.90
CA GLN A 24 -13.80 8.58 -27.21
C GLN A 24 -13.78 8.36 -28.73
N SER A 25 -14.65 9.04 -29.48
CA SER A 25 -14.68 8.94 -30.95
C SER A 25 -13.34 9.35 -31.57
N LYS A 26 -12.73 10.43 -31.08
CA LYS A 26 -11.42 10.88 -31.57
C LYS A 26 -10.30 9.90 -31.23
N LEU A 27 -10.27 9.37 -30.00
CA LEU A 27 -9.31 8.34 -29.61
C LEU A 27 -9.46 7.06 -30.42
N GLY A 28 -10.70 6.66 -30.72
CA GLY A 28 -10.98 5.48 -31.53
C GLY A 28 -10.44 5.63 -32.95
N LEU A 29 -10.64 6.79 -33.56
CA LEU A 29 -10.07 7.11 -34.87
C LEU A 29 -8.53 7.19 -34.85
N ASP A 30 -7.94 7.84 -33.84
CA ASP A 30 -6.50 8.08 -33.78
C ASP A 30 -5.70 6.78 -33.50
N HIS A 31 -6.30 5.80 -32.84
CA HIS A 31 -5.60 4.58 -32.37
C HIS A 31 -6.19 3.26 -32.89
N ASP A 32 -7.21 3.34 -33.75
CA ASP A 32 -7.93 2.21 -34.33
C ASP A 32 -8.57 1.31 -33.25
N ILE A 33 -9.34 1.92 -32.35
CA ILE A 33 -9.98 1.25 -31.21
C ILE A 33 -11.49 1.44 -31.28
N ASP A 34 -12.25 0.39 -30.96
CA ASP A 34 -13.70 0.47 -30.93
C ASP A 34 -14.19 1.46 -29.86
N VAL A 35 -15.23 2.22 -30.18
CA VAL A 35 -15.76 3.25 -29.27
C VAL A 35 -16.40 2.62 -28.03
N GLY A 36 -16.98 1.42 -28.15
CA GLY A 36 -17.52 0.66 -27.02
C GLY A 36 -16.44 0.24 -26.03
N GLU A 37 -15.28 -0.19 -26.52
CA GLU A 37 -14.10 -0.48 -25.69
C GLU A 37 -13.61 0.78 -24.96
N LEU A 38 -13.55 1.92 -25.65
CA LEU A 38 -13.15 3.20 -25.06
C LEU A 38 -14.16 3.72 -24.02
N ALA A 39 -15.45 3.40 -24.16
CA ALA A 39 -16.45 3.69 -23.15
C ALA A 39 -16.17 2.90 -21.85
N HIS A 40 -15.75 1.64 -21.96
CA HIS A 40 -15.34 0.86 -20.79
C HIS A 40 -14.10 1.45 -20.11
N LEU A 41 -13.06 1.81 -20.88
CA LEU A 41 -11.89 2.52 -20.36
C LEU A 41 -12.28 3.85 -19.68
N SER A 42 -13.20 4.59 -20.27
CA SER A 42 -13.71 5.85 -19.69
C SER A 42 -14.29 5.63 -18.28
N GLN A 43 -15.03 4.55 -18.08
CA GLN A 43 -15.62 4.21 -16.77
C GLN A 43 -14.56 3.80 -15.74
N THR A 44 -13.57 2.99 -16.13
CA THR A 44 -12.48 2.59 -15.22
C THR A 44 -11.60 3.78 -14.83
N LEU A 45 -11.35 4.70 -15.78
CA LEU A 45 -10.67 5.96 -15.52
C LEU A 45 -11.46 6.89 -14.61
N ALA A 46 -12.79 6.96 -14.74
CA ALA A 46 -13.63 7.73 -13.82
C ALA A 46 -13.50 7.24 -12.38
N PHE A 47 -13.40 5.93 -12.17
CA PHE A 47 -13.08 5.38 -10.86
C PHE A 47 -11.68 5.79 -10.40
N ALA A 48 -10.65 5.65 -11.25
CA ALA A 48 -9.27 6.02 -10.91
C ALA A 48 -9.10 7.52 -10.56
N LEU A 49 -9.84 8.39 -11.24
CA LEU A 49 -9.80 9.85 -11.07
C LEU A 49 -10.79 10.37 -10.01
N SER A 50 -11.58 9.50 -9.42
CA SER A 50 -12.52 9.87 -8.36
C SER A 50 -11.79 10.39 -7.12
N PRO A 51 -12.30 11.47 -6.46
CA PRO A 51 -11.75 11.96 -5.20
C PRO A 51 -11.65 10.88 -4.11
N ARG A 52 -12.54 9.88 -4.16
CA ARG A 52 -12.64 8.79 -3.17
C ARG A 52 -11.54 7.75 -3.30
N THR A 53 -11.00 7.55 -4.50
CA THR A 53 -10.05 6.46 -4.80
C THR A 53 -8.68 6.72 -4.20
N VAL A 54 -8.27 7.99 -4.10
CA VAL A 54 -7.01 8.39 -3.47
C VAL A 54 -7.09 8.39 -1.95
N THR A 55 -8.28 8.50 -1.39
CA THR A 55 -8.45 8.54 0.07
C THR A 55 -8.40 7.16 0.71
N THR A 56 -8.55 6.06 -0.04
CA THR A 56 -8.87 4.77 0.59
C THR A 56 -7.89 3.61 0.44
N ARG A 57 -7.08 3.42 -0.62
CA ARG A 57 -6.52 2.04 -0.82
C ARG A 57 -5.08 1.80 -1.28
N ILE A 58 -4.38 2.64 -2.05
CA ILE A 58 -3.15 2.15 -2.71
C ILE A 58 -1.86 2.59 -2.00
N SER A 59 -1.72 3.89 -1.70
CA SER A 59 -0.55 4.42 -0.97
C SER A 59 -0.55 4.05 0.52
N THR A 60 -1.75 3.93 1.10
CA THR A 60 -1.97 3.54 2.49
C THR A 60 -1.51 2.09 2.72
N VAL A 61 -1.86 1.17 1.81
CA VAL A 61 -1.56 -0.27 1.96
C VAL A 61 -0.06 -0.54 1.80
N ILE A 62 0.61 -0.01 0.77
CA ILE A 62 2.05 -0.33 0.55
C ILE A 62 2.92 0.24 1.68
N ARG A 63 2.66 1.45 2.16
CA ARG A 63 3.43 2.02 3.27
C ARG A 63 3.08 1.41 4.62
N GLN A 64 1.81 1.11 4.90
CA GLN A 64 1.43 0.42 6.14
C GLN A 64 1.96 -1.02 6.16
N MET A 65 2.06 -1.69 5.01
CA MET A 65 2.66 -3.02 4.88
C MET A 65 4.18 -3.01 5.08
N ASN A 66 4.88 -1.93 4.73
CA ASN A 66 6.32 -1.81 5.01
C ASN A 66 6.60 -1.33 6.44
N LYS A 67 5.75 -0.46 7.00
CA LYS A 67 5.89 0.07 8.36
C LYS A 67 5.47 -0.95 9.43
N GLY A 68 4.48 -1.79 9.15
CA GLY A 68 3.98 -2.79 10.08
C GLY A 68 5.06 -3.73 10.63
N PRO A 69 5.91 -4.33 9.77
CA PRO A 69 7.05 -5.15 10.20
C PRO A 69 8.07 -4.38 11.05
N GLU A 70 8.36 -3.12 10.72
CA GLU A 70 9.29 -2.28 11.49
C GLU A 70 8.76 -2.00 12.90
N GLU A 71 7.50 -1.56 13.01
CA GLU A 71 6.83 -1.28 14.29
C GLU A 71 6.67 -2.56 15.13
N LEU A 72 6.43 -3.71 14.48
CA LEU A 72 6.38 -5.00 15.16
C LEU A 72 7.73 -5.40 15.75
N GLU A 73 8.83 -5.20 15.02
CA GLU A 73 10.16 -5.50 15.54
C GLU A 73 10.51 -4.58 16.71
N LEU A 74 10.14 -3.29 16.65
CA LEU A 74 10.27 -2.38 17.78
C LEU A 74 9.47 -2.86 18.99
N ALA A 75 8.22 -3.28 18.80
CA ALA A 75 7.38 -3.83 19.88
C ALA A 75 8.01 -5.11 20.49
N LEU A 76 8.55 -6.01 19.66
CA LEU A 76 9.26 -7.21 20.13
C LEU A 76 10.53 -6.84 20.93
N GLN A 77 11.28 -5.82 20.51
CA GLN A 77 12.44 -5.32 21.24
C GLN A 77 12.05 -4.76 22.61
N ASP A 78 10.95 -4.02 22.70
CA ASP A 78 10.44 -3.48 23.95
C ASP A 78 9.95 -4.58 24.90
N LEU A 79 9.28 -5.62 24.39
CA LEU A 79 8.89 -6.79 25.18
C LEU A 79 10.12 -7.54 25.74
N ARG A 80 11.14 -7.80 24.91
CA ARG A 80 12.42 -8.40 25.35
C ARG A 80 13.14 -7.53 26.40
N ARG A 81 12.97 -6.20 26.33
CA ARG A 81 13.51 -5.27 27.34
C ARG A 81 12.71 -5.36 28.63
N ALA A 82 11.38 -5.38 28.56
CA ALA A 82 10.50 -5.53 29.71
C ALA A 82 10.78 -6.84 30.47
N GLU A 83 10.90 -7.96 29.76
CA GLU A 83 11.26 -9.27 30.32
C GLU A 83 12.55 -9.21 31.14
N ARG A 84 13.63 -8.64 30.58
CA ARG A 84 14.91 -8.48 31.28
C ARG A 84 14.78 -7.62 32.54
N TYR A 85 13.97 -6.57 32.52
CA TYR A 85 13.75 -5.72 33.70
C TYR A 85 12.90 -6.42 34.76
N LEU A 86 11.86 -7.17 34.36
CA LEU A 86 11.04 -7.97 35.26
C LEU A 86 11.86 -9.08 35.93
N LEU A 87 12.73 -9.78 35.19
CA LEU A 87 13.65 -10.79 35.75
C LEU A 87 14.61 -10.17 36.78
N LYS A 88 15.21 -9.01 36.46
CA LYS A 88 16.05 -8.26 37.41
C LYS A 88 15.26 -7.86 38.65
N GLY A 89 14.02 -7.41 38.47
CA GLY A 89 13.08 -7.10 39.55
C GLY A 89 12.80 -8.32 40.43
N SER A 90 12.63 -9.49 39.81
CA SER A 90 12.35 -10.76 40.51
C SER A 90 13.53 -11.19 41.38
N ILE A 91 14.75 -11.11 40.84
CA ILE A 91 15.98 -11.39 41.60
C ILE A 91 16.16 -10.41 42.78
N ARG A 92 15.74 -9.15 42.63
CA ARG A 92 15.79 -8.18 43.72
C ARG A 92 14.71 -8.46 44.76
N LEU A 93 13.48 -8.71 44.34
CA LEU A 93 12.34 -9.00 45.20
C LEU A 93 12.52 -10.31 45.99
N SER A 94 13.18 -11.32 45.42
CA SER A 94 13.49 -12.58 46.12
C SER A 94 14.43 -12.38 47.32
N ARG A 95 15.21 -11.28 47.32
CA ARG A 95 16.09 -10.89 48.43
C ARG A 95 15.39 -10.04 49.49
N LEU A 96 14.16 -9.59 49.21
CA LEU A 96 13.37 -8.79 50.12
C LEU A 96 12.37 -9.68 50.86
N ARG A 97 12.18 -9.39 52.14
CA ARG A 97 11.06 -9.88 52.94
C ARG A 97 10.32 -8.67 53.47
N ILE A 98 9.05 -8.55 53.08
CA ILE A 98 8.17 -7.51 53.57
C ILE A 98 7.65 -7.97 54.92
N ALA A 99 8.07 -7.29 55.98
CA ALA A 99 7.55 -7.51 57.31
C ALA A 99 6.06 -7.15 57.31
N TYR A 100 5.22 -8.10 57.71
CA TYR A 100 3.78 -7.92 57.79
C TYR A 100 3.36 -8.10 59.25
N PRO A 101 3.04 -7.01 59.99
CA PRO A 101 2.49 -7.12 61.33
C PRO A 101 1.06 -7.68 61.19
N ALA A 102 0.87 -8.91 61.62
CA ALA A 102 -0.41 -9.61 61.52
C ALA A 102 -1.47 -8.87 62.35
N LEU A 103 -2.33 -8.09 61.68
CA LEU A 103 -3.52 -7.47 62.27
C LEU A 103 -4.77 -8.14 61.67
N GLU A 104 -5.21 -9.18 62.37
CA GLU A 104 -6.61 -9.65 62.51
C GLU A 104 -7.51 -9.88 61.27
N LYS A 105 -7.00 -9.91 60.03
CA LYS A 105 -7.82 -10.31 58.87
C LYS A 105 -7.12 -11.32 57.97
N GLN A 106 -7.92 -12.15 57.32
CA GLN A 106 -7.57 -13.07 56.21
C GLN A 106 -7.00 -12.30 55.00
N VAL A 107 -5.88 -11.62 55.18
CA VAL A 107 -5.18 -10.91 54.12
C VAL A 107 -4.09 -11.84 53.62
N SER A 108 -4.11 -12.14 52.32
CA SER A 108 -3.08 -12.95 51.66
C SER A 108 -1.69 -12.37 51.94
N ASP A 109 -0.71 -13.21 52.28
CA ASP A 109 0.69 -12.78 52.51
C ASP A 109 1.17 -11.90 51.35
N PRO A 110 1.51 -10.62 51.60
CA PRO A 110 1.93 -9.69 50.56
C PRO A 110 3.18 -10.17 49.82
N ASN A 111 4.06 -10.96 50.47
CA ASN A 111 5.22 -11.55 49.82
C ASN A 111 4.81 -12.56 48.74
N LEU A 112 3.78 -13.37 49.01
CA LEU A 112 3.23 -14.31 48.03
C LEU A 112 2.49 -13.56 46.93
N LEU A 113 1.68 -12.55 47.28
CA LEU A 113 0.92 -11.76 46.31
C LEU A 113 1.85 -11.05 45.31
N TYR A 114 2.86 -10.31 45.78
CA TYR A 114 3.73 -9.53 44.89
C TYR A 114 4.63 -10.42 44.04
N ARG A 115 5.12 -11.53 44.58
CA ARG A 115 5.86 -12.52 43.79
C ARG A 115 4.95 -13.13 42.71
N GLY A 116 3.72 -13.52 43.08
CA GLY A 116 2.73 -14.02 42.14
C GLY A 116 2.47 -13.03 41.00
N LYS A 117 2.21 -11.76 41.30
CA LYS A 117 2.00 -10.72 40.27
C LYS A 117 3.20 -10.52 39.36
N LEU A 118 4.41 -10.65 39.89
CA LEU A 118 5.61 -10.54 39.09
C LEU A 118 5.82 -11.74 38.17
N TYR A 119 5.52 -12.95 38.65
CA TYR A 119 5.51 -14.16 37.82
C TYR A 119 4.45 -14.09 36.72
N ASP A 120 3.24 -13.64 37.05
CA ASP A 120 2.15 -13.44 36.07
C ASP A 120 2.58 -12.45 34.97
N ALA A 121 3.22 -11.35 35.36
CA ALA A 121 3.72 -10.35 34.41
C ALA A 121 4.81 -10.93 33.48
N LEU A 122 5.74 -11.72 34.02
CA LEU A 122 6.76 -12.41 33.22
C LEU A 122 6.12 -13.37 32.20
N ALA A 123 5.20 -14.23 32.65
CA ALA A 123 4.50 -15.17 31.79
C ALA A 123 3.70 -14.45 30.68
N THR A 124 3.09 -13.31 31.03
CA THR A 124 2.34 -12.49 30.05
C THR A 124 3.27 -11.90 28.98
N VAL A 125 4.43 -11.38 29.37
CA VAL A 125 5.41 -10.82 28.43
C VAL A 125 5.97 -11.90 27.50
N GLU A 126 6.31 -13.09 28.04
CA GLU A 126 6.77 -14.24 27.26
C GLU A 126 5.72 -14.71 26.24
N LEU A 127 4.45 -14.79 26.66
CA LEU A 127 3.34 -15.16 25.79
C LEU A 127 3.15 -14.14 24.67
N LEU A 128 3.14 -12.84 24.97
CA LEU A 128 2.99 -11.78 23.97
C LEU A 128 4.14 -11.80 22.95
N ASN A 129 5.38 -11.96 23.42
CA ASN A 129 6.56 -12.07 22.56
C ASN A 129 6.42 -13.25 21.58
N THR A 130 5.99 -14.42 22.09
CA THR A 130 5.77 -15.62 21.27
C THR A 130 4.66 -15.42 20.23
N LEU A 131 3.52 -14.86 20.63
CA LEU A 131 2.37 -14.65 19.74
C LEU A 131 2.65 -13.62 18.65
N LEU A 132 3.34 -12.53 18.98
CA LEU A 132 3.71 -11.49 18.03
C LEU A 132 4.78 -11.96 17.05
N ALA A 133 5.81 -12.68 17.53
CA ALA A 133 6.83 -13.27 16.67
C ALA A 133 6.23 -14.30 15.69
N ARG A 134 5.26 -15.10 16.15
CA ARG A 134 4.54 -16.05 15.29
C ARG A 134 3.66 -15.33 14.27
N SER A 135 3.02 -14.23 14.67
CA SER A 135 2.22 -13.41 13.77
C SER A 135 3.06 -12.82 12.66
N ALA A 136 4.27 -12.32 12.96
CA ALA A 136 5.21 -11.79 11.96
C ALA A 136 5.48 -12.75 10.80
N GLY A 137 5.62 -14.05 11.09
CA GLY A 137 5.94 -15.06 10.08
C GLY A 137 4.73 -15.63 9.33
N LYS A 138 3.50 -15.51 9.88
CA LYS A 138 2.31 -16.19 9.33
C LYS A 138 1.23 -15.25 8.82
N PHE A 139 1.12 -14.05 9.40
CA PHE A 139 0.03 -13.11 9.13
C PHE A 139 0.67 -11.74 8.89
N GLY A 140 0.62 -11.23 7.65
CA GLY A 140 1.21 -9.95 7.32
C GLY A 140 0.77 -8.84 8.30
N VAL A 141 1.72 -8.03 8.77
CA VAL A 141 1.46 -6.99 9.75
C VAL A 141 1.37 -5.63 9.08
N SER A 142 0.29 -4.89 9.36
CA SER A 142 0.05 -3.55 8.84
C SER A 142 -0.03 -2.54 9.99
N ALA A 143 0.61 -1.38 9.81
CA ALA A 143 0.52 -0.30 10.77
C ALA A 143 -0.88 0.35 10.76
N LEU A 144 -1.42 0.68 11.94
CA LEU A 144 -2.79 1.20 12.12
C LEU A 144 -2.88 2.74 12.09
N ASP A 145 -1.74 3.42 12.04
CA ASP A 145 -1.67 4.87 12.04
C ASP A 145 -2.19 5.48 10.72
N GLU A 146 -2.86 6.63 10.83
CA GLU A 146 -3.27 7.40 9.65
C GLU A 146 -2.02 7.76 8.83
N PRO A 147 -2.01 7.48 7.52
CA PRO A 147 -0.87 7.81 6.68
C PRO A 147 -0.62 9.32 6.72
N ASP A 148 0.65 9.71 6.93
CA ASP A 148 1.06 11.11 6.91
C ASP A 148 0.69 11.75 5.56
N LYS A 149 -0.39 12.55 5.57
CA LYS A 149 -0.96 13.23 4.41
C LYS A 149 0.04 14.13 3.69
N ARG A 150 1.09 14.60 4.38
CA ARG A 150 2.17 15.41 3.79
C ARG A 150 3.15 14.57 2.98
N ARG A 151 3.24 13.26 3.27
CA ARG A 151 4.11 12.31 2.59
C ARG A 151 3.34 11.40 1.62
N VAL A 152 2.01 11.47 1.56
CA VAL A 152 1.21 10.72 0.57
C VAL A 152 1.60 11.23 -0.81
N ARG A 153 2.34 10.40 -1.55
CA ARG A 153 2.65 10.68 -2.95
C ARG A 153 1.35 10.54 -3.74
N ASP A 154 1.10 11.45 -4.67
CA ASP A 154 -0.02 11.31 -5.59
C ASP A 154 0.24 10.11 -6.50
N GLU A 155 -0.32 8.95 -6.12
CA GLU A 155 -0.21 7.69 -6.86
C GLU A 155 -1.27 7.57 -7.95
N ARG A 156 -2.12 8.59 -8.17
CA ARG A 156 -3.15 8.58 -9.24
C ARG A 156 -2.55 8.26 -10.58
N ARG A 157 -1.34 8.76 -10.86
CA ARG A 157 -0.62 8.44 -12.09
C ARG A 157 -0.51 6.92 -12.27
N SER A 158 -0.02 6.21 -11.27
CA SER A 158 0.14 4.76 -11.34
C SER A 158 -1.20 4.04 -11.48
N VAL A 159 -2.25 4.50 -10.79
CA VAL A 159 -3.60 3.90 -10.91
C VAL A 159 -4.17 4.10 -12.31
N VAL A 160 -4.13 5.32 -12.83
CA VAL A 160 -4.61 5.67 -14.17
C VAL A 160 -3.85 4.89 -15.23
N LEU A 161 -2.51 4.87 -15.15
CA LEU A 161 -1.69 4.15 -16.12
C LEU A 161 -1.93 2.65 -16.08
N ARG A 162 -2.15 2.05 -14.89
CA ARG A 162 -2.52 0.64 -14.78
C ARG A 162 -3.83 0.35 -15.49
N GLN A 163 -4.87 1.16 -15.29
CA GLN A 163 -6.15 0.99 -16.02
C GLN A 163 -5.96 1.07 -17.54
N ILE A 164 -5.07 1.95 -18.01
CA ILE A 164 -4.74 2.05 -19.44
C ILE A 164 -3.99 0.81 -19.93
N PHE A 165 -3.04 0.28 -19.15
CA PHE A 165 -2.28 -0.91 -19.52
C PHE A 165 -3.14 -2.17 -19.51
N ASP A 166 -3.96 -2.36 -18.48
CA ASP A 166 -4.92 -3.46 -18.39
C ASP A 166 -5.89 -3.43 -19.57
N PHE A 167 -6.41 -2.25 -19.91
CA PHE A 167 -7.26 -2.07 -21.08
C PHE A 167 -6.52 -2.43 -22.38
N TRP A 168 -5.31 -1.91 -22.58
CA TRP A 168 -4.53 -2.15 -23.79
C TRP A 168 -4.22 -3.63 -24.00
N ASP A 169 -3.91 -4.34 -22.91
CA ASP A 169 -3.67 -5.78 -22.91
C ASP A 169 -4.96 -6.58 -23.21
N GLN A 170 -6.09 -6.18 -22.59
CA GLN A 170 -7.40 -6.83 -22.79
C GLN A 170 -7.89 -6.78 -24.25
N ILE A 171 -7.62 -5.69 -24.97
CA ILE A 171 -7.95 -5.58 -26.40
C ILE A 171 -6.92 -6.28 -27.31
N GLY A 172 -6.06 -7.12 -26.73
CA GLY A 172 -5.09 -7.95 -27.44
C GLY A 172 -3.87 -7.19 -27.98
N ARG A 173 -3.62 -5.97 -27.50
CA ARG A 173 -2.47 -5.17 -27.96
C ARG A 173 -1.28 -5.36 -27.02
N PRO A 174 -0.07 -5.56 -27.56
CA PRO A 174 1.11 -5.80 -26.73
C PRO A 174 1.47 -4.54 -25.92
N VAL A 175 1.65 -4.71 -24.61
CA VAL A 175 2.13 -3.66 -23.70
C VAL A 175 3.65 -3.51 -23.83
N THR A 176 4.09 -2.92 -24.95
CA THR A 176 5.50 -2.72 -25.30
C THR A 176 5.81 -1.27 -25.65
N ILE A 177 7.10 -0.94 -25.62
CA ILE A 177 7.63 0.38 -25.97
C ILE A 177 8.77 0.17 -26.97
N SER A 178 8.82 1.04 -27.98
CA SER A 178 9.91 1.10 -28.95
C SER A 178 11.00 2.04 -28.46
N SER A 179 12.26 1.66 -28.67
CA SER A 179 13.42 2.54 -28.49
C SER A 179 13.96 2.85 -29.88
N ASP A 180 13.88 4.10 -30.30
CA ASP A 180 14.54 4.50 -31.54
C ASP A 180 16.06 4.51 -31.29
N GLY A 181 16.85 3.74 -32.04
CA GLY A 181 18.28 3.58 -31.79
C GLY A 181 19.11 4.87 -31.88
N SER A 182 18.51 5.97 -32.35
CA SER A 182 19.13 7.30 -32.53
C SER A 182 18.74 8.32 -31.47
N SER A 183 17.69 8.09 -30.67
CA SER A 183 17.29 8.97 -29.58
C SER A 183 17.09 8.14 -28.30
N SER A 184 17.45 8.67 -27.14
CA SER A 184 17.10 8.04 -25.86
C SER A 184 15.60 8.11 -25.55
N GLU A 185 14.79 8.61 -26.49
CA GLU A 185 13.36 8.77 -26.34
C GLU A 185 12.63 7.47 -26.63
N ARG A 186 11.89 7.03 -25.62
CA ARG A 186 11.01 5.87 -25.71
C ARG A 186 9.70 6.27 -26.38
N SER A 187 9.35 5.58 -27.46
CA SER A 187 8.21 5.89 -28.34
C SER A 187 7.36 4.63 -28.59
N GLY A 188 6.33 4.74 -29.45
CA GLY A 188 5.51 3.61 -29.89
C GLY A 188 4.01 3.82 -29.71
N PRO A 189 3.18 2.87 -30.19
CA PRO A 189 1.72 2.99 -30.18
C PRO A 189 1.13 3.19 -28.79
N LEU A 190 1.56 2.38 -27.81
CA LEU A 190 1.11 2.51 -26.42
C LEU A 190 1.47 3.88 -25.82
N VAL A 191 2.69 4.36 -26.04
CA VAL A 191 3.15 5.67 -25.53
C VAL A 191 2.30 6.81 -26.12
N LYS A 192 1.95 6.72 -27.40
CA LYS A 192 1.05 7.68 -28.05
C LYS A 192 -0.35 7.63 -27.46
N PHE A 193 -0.91 6.43 -27.30
CA PHE A 193 -2.24 6.23 -26.72
C PHE A 193 -2.34 6.75 -25.29
N VAL A 194 -1.39 6.35 -24.42
CA VAL A 194 -1.27 6.84 -23.05
C VAL A 194 -1.28 8.36 -23.03
N ASN A 195 -0.43 8.99 -23.86
CA ASN A 195 -0.34 10.45 -23.89
C ASN A 195 -1.62 11.12 -24.42
N SER A 196 -2.34 10.52 -25.36
CA SER A 196 -3.64 11.02 -25.79
C SER A 196 -4.68 10.97 -24.65
N VAL A 197 -4.79 9.86 -23.94
CA VAL A 197 -5.70 9.72 -22.79
C VAL A 197 -5.32 10.68 -21.65
N VAL A 198 -4.02 10.78 -21.36
CA VAL A 198 -3.46 11.64 -20.32
C VAL A 198 -3.74 13.12 -20.60
N ARG A 199 -3.67 13.58 -21.86
CA ARG A 199 -4.05 14.96 -22.24
C ARG A 199 -5.51 15.28 -21.90
N TYR A 200 -6.43 14.32 -22.08
CA TYR A 200 -7.83 14.51 -21.71
C TYR A 200 -8.05 14.48 -20.20
N SER A 201 -7.21 13.72 -19.48
CA SER A 201 -7.32 13.46 -18.04
C SER A 201 -6.63 14.51 -17.15
N THR A 202 -5.99 15.54 -17.73
CA THR A 202 -5.19 16.53 -17.00
C THR A 202 -5.53 17.97 -17.37
N ASP A 203 -5.34 18.89 -16.42
CA ASP A 203 -5.57 20.32 -16.59
C ASP A 203 -4.49 21.15 -15.86
N PRO A 204 -3.62 21.89 -16.58
CA PRO A 204 -3.57 22.02 -18.04
C PRO A 204 -3.20 20.69 -18.72
N GLN A 205 -3.58 20.54 -20.00
CA GLN A 205 -3.23 19.36 -20.80
C GLN A 205 -1.71 19.14 -20.78
N GLY A 206 -1.28 17.97 -20.35
CA GLY A 206 0.14 17.60 -20.33
C GLY A 206 0.42 16.27 -21.01
N THR A 207 1.68 15.84 -20.95
CA THR A 207 2.14 14.53 -21.43
C THR A 207 3.17 13.95 -20.46
N LEU A 208 3.30 12.63 -20.47
CA LEU A 208 4.33 11.90 -19.74
C LEU A 208 5.46 11.54 -20.71
N ASN A 209 6.70 11.59 -20.21
CA ASN A 209 7.85 11.10 -20.96
C ASN A 209 7.82 9.57 -21.05
N GLY A 210 8.40 9.01 -22.12
CA GLY A 210 8.42 7.57 -22.35
C GLY A 210 9.18 6.78 -21.27
N GLU A 211 10.17 7.39 -20.60
CA GLU A 211 10.88 6.77 -19.47
C GLU A 211 9.96 6.54 -18.26
N THR A 212 9.10 7.52 -17.94
CA THR A 212 8.10 7.38 -16.87
C THR A 212 7.11 6.28 -17.20
N ILE A 213 6.60 6.25 -18.44
CA ILE A 213 5.65 5.23 -18.87
C ILE A 213 6.28 3.84 -18.78
N TRP A 214 7.54 3.69 -19.19
CA TRP A 214 8.26 2.41 -19.06
C TRP A 214 8.47 1.96 -17.62
N SER A 215 8.84 2.88 -16.72
CA SER A 215 8.96 2.56 -15.30
C SER A 215 7.65 1.98 -14.78
N GLU A 216 6.52 2.57 -15.17
CA GLU A 216 5.20 2.12 -14.74
C GLU A 216 4.80 0.79 -15.40
N ILE A 217 5.21 0.53 -16.64
CA ILE A 217 5.03 -0.79 -17.30
C ILE A 217 5.80 -1.87 -16.55
N LYS A 218 7.04 -1.61 -16.14
CA LYS A 218 7.83 -2.57 -15.34
C LYS A 218 7.12 -2.91 -14.04
N ASP A 219 6.66 -1.89 -13.32
CA ASP A 219 5.94 -2.06 -12.05
C ASP A 219 4.62 -2.83 -12.27
N TRP A 220 3.90 -2.54 -13.35
CA TRP A 220 2.68 -3.25 -13.75
C TRP A 220 2.95 -4.75 -14.02
N ARG A 221 3.99 -5.09 -14.78
CA ARG A 221 4.37 -6.50 -15.05
C ARG A 221 4.73 -7.27 -13.78
N ILE A 222 5.44 -6.64 -12.85
CA ILE A 222 5.77 -7.26 -11.56
C ILE A 222 4.48 -7.60 -10.80
N MET A 223 3.50 -6.70 -10.80
CA MET A 223 2.23 -6.97 -10.12
C MET A 223 1.38 -8.04 -10.80
N GLN A 224 1.34 -8.07 -12.14
CA GLN A 224 0.63 -9.13 -12.87
C GLN A 224 1.19 -10.51 -12.48
N ASN A 225 2.51 -10.66 -12.49
CA ASN A 225 3.17 -11.90 -12.06
C ASN A 225 2.82 -12.27 -10.60
N LEU A 226 2.81 -11.30 -9.68
CA LEU A 226 2.44 -11.55 -8.29
C LEU A 226 0.98 -12.00 -8.15
N HIS A 227 0.06 -11.41 -8.93
CA HIS A 227 -1.35 -11.77 -8.91
C HIS A 227 -1.59 -13.19 -9.46
N GLU A 228 -0.89 -13.55 -10.54
CA GLU A 228 -0.91 -14.91 -11.09
C GLU A 228 -0.39 -15.93 -10.07
N MET A 229 0.74 -15.65 -9.43
CA MET A 229 1.33 -16.52 -8.39
C MET A 229 0.38 -16.71 -7.20
N ALA A 230 -0.29 -15.65 -6.75
CA ALA A 230 -1.27 -15.72 -5.66
C ALA A 230 -2.50 -16.56 -6.04
N THR A 231 -2.99 -16.41 -7.27
CA THR A 231 -4.15 -17.16 -7.77
C THR A 231 -3.84 -18.66 -7.89
N VAL A 232 -2.62 -19.01 -8.30
CA VAL A 232 -2.14 -20.40 -8.35
C VAL A 232 -1.94 -21.00 -6.96
N ALA A 233 -1.57 -20.20 -5.96
CA ALA A 233 -1.40 -20.65 -4.58
C ALA A 233 -2.73 -20.91 -3.85
N ILE A 234 -3.80 -20.20 -4.21
CA ILE A 234 -5.14 -20.37 -3.60
C ILE A 234 -5.91 -21.54 -4.24
N SER A 235 -5.54 -21.94 -5.46
CA SER A 235 -6.15 -23.06 -6.20
C SER A 235 -5.50 -24.42 -5.91
N LYS A 236 -4.52 -24.49 -5.00
CA LYS A 236 -3.87 -25.71 -4.51
C LYS A 236 -4.18 -25.92 -3.04
#